data_AF-A0A9R1QSS8-F1
#
_entry.id   AF-A0A9R1QSS8-F1
#
_cell.length_a   1.000
_cell.length_b   1.000
_cell.length_c   1.000
_cell.angle_alpha   90.00
_cell.angle_beta   90.00
_cell.angle_gamma   90.00
#
_symmetry.space_group_name_H-M   'P 1'
#
loop_
_entity.id
_entity.type
_entity.pdbx_description
1 polymer ?
#
loop_
_entity_poly.entity_id
_entity_poly.type
_entity_poly.pdbx_seq_one_letter_code
_entity_poly.pdbx_strand_id
1 'polypeptide(L)'
;MGLFDRLPPMDHLRSEKMCLVQLIFPAESARLAVTYLGELGLLQFKDLNEEKSPFQRIFVNQVKRCAEMNRKLKFFSDQINKAGVKSSVRPALQPEIDLEELEAKLGEHEHELLEMNTNSGTLRQTYNELLEFKLVLSKAGSILAASQNHATPADHELDEHIYDKEVDDGNGYLLEQGIYQGASESGVRFVSGIILKSKALAFERMLFRTTRGNMFFNEASAGEPVMDPSSGEEAKAKILRICASFGANCYPVPEEIVKQRQIFREVSLRLSDLEATLDAGTQHRNKALESVGSQLWRWILMVKKEKAVYDTLNMLNFDVTKKCLVGEGWCPIFAKSQIEDVLQRATLHSNSQVGIIFHEMDTIDSPPTYFRTDKFTNAFQEIVDAYGVGRYEEINPAVYSVITFPFLFAVMFGDWGHGICLLLGALFLILREKKLSSQFIDCTYVTFYRFR
;
A
#
# COMPACT_ATOMS: atom_id res chain seq x y z
N MET A 1 -20.72 23.76 45.81
CA MET A 1 -22.08 23.25 45.50
C MET A 1 -22.32 23.25 43.99
N GLY A 2 -22.28 24.41 43.31
CA GLY A 2 -22.55 24.53 41.87
C GLY A 2 -21.54 23.98 40.86
N LEU A 3 -21.06 22.74 41.07
CA LEU A 3 -20.41 21.96 40.01
C LEU A 3 -21.42 20.98 39.38
N PHE A 4 -22.31 20.39 40.19
CA PHE A 4 -23.34 19.46 39.74
C PHE A 4 -24.48 20.17 38.99
N ASP A 5 -24.82 21.40 39.37
CA ASP A 5 -25.86 22.23 38.74
C ASP A 5 -25.56 22.65 37.28
N ARG A 6 -24.39 22.27 36.74
CA ARG A 6 -23.99 22.48 35.33
C ARG A 6 -23.99 21.21 34.49
N LEU A 7 -24.22 20.05 35.10
CA LEU A 7 -24.43 18.82 34.34
C LEU A 7 -25.87 18.84 33.80
N PRO A 8 -26.11 18.41 32.53
CA PRO A 8 -27.46 18.14 32.10
C PRO A 8 -28.07 17.04 32.99
N PRO A 9 -29.41 16.99 33.15
CA PRO A 9 -30.04 15.92 33.93
C PRO A 9 -29.81 14.56 33.26
N MET A 10 -28.79 13.83 33.71
CA MET A 10 -28.40 12.54 33.16
C MET A 10 -29.28 11.44 33.74
N ASP A 11 -30.47 11.25 33.17
CA ASP A 11 -31.29 10.08 33.45
C ASP A 11 -30.73 8.84 32.72
N HIS A 12 -29.61 8.31 33.23
CA HIS A 12 -28.97 7.11 32.67
C HIS A 12 -29.88 5.86 32.71
N LEU A 13 -31.01 5.91 33.43
CA LEU A 13 -31.97 4.81 33.56
C LEU A 13 -32.74 4.54 32.26
N ARG A 14 -32.83 5.51 31.34
CA ARG A 14 -33.55 5.39 30.05
C ARG A 14 -32.75 6.02 28.91
N SER A 15 -33.22 5.83 27.67
CA SER A 15 -32.64 6.52 26.51
C SER A 15 -33.01 8.01 26.51
N GLU A 16 -32.10 8.85 26.04
CA GLU A 16 -32.35 10.28 25.77
C GLU A 16 -33.52 10.46 24.80
N LYS A 17 -34.27 11.57 24.98
CA LYS A 17 -35.44 11.84 24.13
C LYS A 17 -35.03 12.34 22.76
N MET A 18 -35.64 11.75 21.73
CA MET A 18 -35.37 12.02 20.32
C MET A 18 -36.49 12.84 19.65
N CYS A 19 -36.12 13.56 18.59
CA CYS A 19 -37.05 14.15 17.63
C CYS A 19 -36.57 13.82 16.20
N LEU A 20 -37.52 13.61 15.29
CA LEU A 20 -37.23 13.54 13.86
C LEU A 20 -37.16 14.98 13.33
N VAL A 21 -36.12 15.31 12.59
CA VAL A 21 -35.94 16.63 11.97
C VAL A 21 -35.73 16.50 10.47
N GLN A 22 -36.33 17.42 9.73
CA GLN A 22 -36.13 17.61 8.30
C GLN A 22 -35.28 18.86 8.08
N LEU A 23 -34.25 18.73 7.24
CA LEU A 23 -33.25 19.74 6.94
C LEU A 23 -33.27 20.03 5.44
N ILE A 24 -33.47 21.31 5.06
CA ILE A 24 -33.46 21.73 3.65
C ILE A 24 -32.21 22.57 3.40
N PHE A 25 -31.24 21.98 2.71
CA PHE A 25 -29.95 22.57 2.38
C PHE A 25 -29.94 23.15 0.96
N PRO A 26 -29.64 24.44 0.76
CA PRO A 26 -29.21 24.95 -0.54
C PRO A 26 -27.96 24.20 -1.02
N ALA A 27 -27.93 23.77 -2.29
CA ALA A 27 -26.89 22.86 -2.81
C ALA A 27 -25.44 23.36 -2.61
N GLU A 28 -25.22 24.68 -2.66
CA GLU A 28 -23.92 25.33 -2.43
C GLU A 28 -23.43 25.16 -0.97
N SER A 29 -24.36 25.24 -0.01
CA SER A 29 -24.05 25.14 1.43
C SER A 29 -23.92 23.68 1.92
N ALA A 30 -24.52 22.72 1.20
CA ALA A 30 -24.77 21.37 1.71
C ALA A 30 -23.49 20.62 2.14
N ARG A 31 -22.38 20.75 1.39
CA ARG A 31 -21.09 20.12 1.74
C ARG A 31 -20.54 20.63 3.07
N LEU A 32 -20.59 21.95 3.29
CA LEU A 32 -20.10 22.60 4.52
C LEU A 32 -21.02 22.32 5.70
N ALA A 33 -22.33 22.34 5.47
CA ALA A 33 -23.33 21.99 6.48
C ALA A 33 -23.17 20.55 6.98
N VAL A 34 -23.11 19.57 6.07
CA VAL A 34 -22.87 18.16 6.41
C VAL A 34 -21.51 17.98 7.10
N THR A 35 -20.48 18.74 6.71
CA THR A 35 -19.17 18.74 7.38
C THR A 35 -19.27 19.16 8.85
N TYR A 36 -19.89 20.29 9.16
CA TYR A 36 -20.01 20.75 10.56
C TYR A 36 -21.02 19.92 11.37
N LEU A 37 -22.07 19.37 10.74
CA LEU A 37 -22.96 18.40 11.40
C LEU A 37 -22.21 17.11 11.76
N GLY A 38 -21.30 16.65 10.89
CA GLY A 38 -20.43 15.50 11.16
C GLY A 38 -19.40 15.75 12.25
N GLU A 39 -18.93 17.00 12.41
CA GLU A 39 -18.08 17.41 13.53
C GLU A 39 -18.83 17.54 14.86
N LEU A 40 -20.13 17.87 14.83
CA LEU A 40 -21.00 17.86 16.01
C LEU A 40 -21.36 16.43 16.44
N GLY A 41 -21.65 15.54 15.49
CA GLY A 41 -21.90 14.11 15.74
C GLY A 41 -23.23 13.76 16.43
N LEU A 42 -24.16 14.71 16.55
CA LEU A 42 -25.44 14.57 17.28
C LEU A 42 -26.69 14.36 16.38
N LEU A 43 -26.48 14.06 15.09
CA LEU A 43 -27.55 13.84 14.10
C LEU A 43 -27.32 12.53 13.34
N GLN A 44 -28.31 11.66 13.32
CA GLN A 44 -28.32 10.42 12.53
C GLN A 44 -29.28 10.57 11.34
N PHE A 45 -28.75 10.72 10.13
CA PHE A 45 -29.56 10.75 8.91
C PHE A 45 -30.27 9.41 8.64
N LYS A 46 -31.49 9.50 8.10
CA LYS A 46 -32.28 8.41 7.49
C LYS A 46 -31.98 8.40 5.99
N ASP A 47 -31.79 7.23 5.38
CA ASP A 47 -31.55 7.14 3.94
C ASP A 47 -32.87 7.30 3.16
N LEU A 48 -33.03 8.45 2.48
CA LEU A 48 -34.20 8.74 1.65
C LEU A 48 -34.07 8.17 0.22
N ASN A 49 -33.00 7.41 -0.04
CA ASN A 49 -32.68 6.82 -1.34
C ASN A 49 -32.40 5.31 -1.25
N GLU A 50 -32.92 4.61 -0.22
CA GLU A 50 -32.66 3.17 -0.02
C GLU A 50 -33.01 2.31 -1.26
N GLU A 51 -34.11 2.62 -1.95
CA GLU A 51 -34.50 1.96 -3.21
C GLU A 51 -33.52 2.18 -4.38
N LYS A 52 -32.68 3.22 -4.32
CA LYS A 52 -31.77 3.60 -5.41
C LYS A 52 -30.41 2.91 -5.22
N SER A 53 -30.04 2.09 -6.20
CA SER A 53 -28.73 1.47 -6.28
C SER A 53 -27.62 2.52 -6.09
N PRO A 54 -26.52 2.23 -5.36
CA PRO A 54 -25.46 3.21 -5.12
C PRO A 54 -25.00 3.94 -6.38
N PHE A 55 -24.92 3.26 -7.53
CA PHE A 55 -24.50 3.84 -8.82
C PHE A 55 -25.48 4.85 -9.44
N GLN A 56 -26.72 4.92 -8.95
CA GLN A 56 -27.78 5.83 -9.42
C GLN A 56 -27.90 7.09 -8.55
N ARG A 57 -27.12 7.19 -7.47
CA ARG A 57 -27.12 8.34 -6.55
C ARG A 57 -26.30 9.50 -7.13
N ILE A 58 -26.52 10.71 -6.61
CA ILE A 58 -26.10 11.95 -7.29
C ILE A 58 -24.60 12.22 -7.14
N PHE A 59 -24.00 11.93 -5.98
CA PHE A 59 -22.58 12.21 -5.70
C PHE A 59 -21.67 11.01 -6.01
N VAL A 60 -22.10 10.09 -6.86
CA VAL A 60 -21.37 8.86 -7.21
C VAL A 60 -20.00 9.14 -7.81
N ASN A 61 -19.87 10.19 -8.62
CA ASN A 61 -18.59 10.53 -9.24
C ASN A 61 -17.60 11.09 -8.20
N GLN A 62 -18.10 11.84 -7.21
CA GLN A 62 -17.33 12.38 -6.09
C GLN A 62 -16.90 11.26 -5.12
N VAL A 63 -17.76 10.28 -4.84
CA VAL A 63 -17.38 9.07 -4.07
C VAL A 63 -16.35 8.22 -4.81
N LYS A 64 -16.52 8.01 -6.13
CA LYS A 64 -15.52 7.32 -6.97
C LYS A 64 -14.16 8.04 -6.96
N ARG A 65 -14.16 9.36 -7.10
CA ARG A 65 -12.98 10.24 -7.02
C ARG A 65 -12.24 10.06 -5.69
N CYS A 66 -12.95 10.17 -4.56
CA CYS A 66 -12.39 9.91 -3.24
C CYS A 66 -11.87 8.46 -3.09
N ALA A 67 -12.53 7.47 -3.69
CA ALA A 67 -12.09 6.08 -3.69
C ALA A 67 -10.81 5.88 -4.53
N GLU A 68 -10.63 6.59 -5.64
CA GLU A 68 -9.39 6.59 -6.42
C GLU A 68 -8.24 7.27 -5.66
N MET A 69 -8.47 8.44 -5.05
CA MET A 69 -7.48 9.08 -4.18
C MET A 69 -7.05 8.12 -3.04
N ASN A 70 -8.00 7.39 -2.45
CA ASN A 70 -7.72 6.36 -1.44
C ASN A 70 -6.97 5.13 -2.02
N ARG A 71 -7.10 4.81 -3.32
CA ARG A 71 -6.25 3.82 -4.01
C ARG A 71 -4.80 4.31 -4.08
N LYS A 72 -4.57 5.56 -4.48
CA LYS A 72 -3.23 6.18 -4.57
C LYS A 72 -2.55 6.23 -3.19
N LEU A 73 -3.30 6.66 -2.16
CA LEU A 73 -2.83 6.72 -0.77
C LEU A 73 -2.46 5.33 -0.21
N LYS A 74 -3.21 4.26 -0.56
CA LYS A 74 -2.84 2.88 -0.21
C LYS A 74 -1.56 2.44 -0.92
N PHE A 75 -1.43 2.73 -2.23
CA PHE A 75 -0.20 2.44 -2.98
C PHE A 75 1.03 3.11 -2.33
N PHE A 76 0.94 4.39 -1.94
CA PHE A 76 2.03 5.07 -1.23
C PHE A 76 2.35 4.41 0.12
N SER A 77 1.33 4.05 0.91
CA SER A 77 1.53 3.31 2.17
C SER A 77 2.26 1.98 1.93
N ASP A 78 1.86 1.22 0.91
CA ASP A 78 2.48 -0.06 0.58
C ASP A 78 3.92 0.10 0.09
N GLN A 79 4.24 1.17 -0.65
CA GLN A 79 5.61 1.47 -1.08
C GLN A 79 6.51 1.90 0.10
N ILE A 80 6.01 2.75 1.00
CA ILE A 80 6.73 3.15 2.23
C ILE A 80 7.02 1.93 3.11
N ASN A 81 6.01 1.06 3.30
CA ASN A 81 6.14 -0.18 4.07
C ASN A 81 7.18 -1.14 3.44
N LYS A 82 7.16 -1.32 2.10
CA LYS A 82 8.16 -2.12 1.37
C LYS A 82 9.57 -1.53 1.43
N ALA A 83 9.69 -0.21 1.51
CA ALA A 83 10.98 0.49 1.58
C ALA A 83 11.56 0.56 3.01
N GLY A 84 10.78 0.21 4.05
CA GLY A 84 11.20 0.32 5.45
C GLY A 84 11.40 1.77 5.94
N VAL A 85 10.93 2.76 5.18
CA VAL A 85 11.12 4.18 5.44
C VAL A 85 10.29 4.59 6.66
N LYS A 86 10.95 5.07 7.71
CA LYS A 86 10.28 5.57 8.93
C LYS A 86 9.67 6.93 8.66
N SER A 87 8.39 6.97 8.28
CA SER A 87 7.66 8.24 8.19
C SER A 87 7.70 8.98 9.52
N SER A 88 8.31 10.17 9.51
CA SER A 88 8.19 11.13 10.59
C SER A 88 6.85 11.85 10.45
N VAL A 89 5.83 11.39 11.18
CA VAL A 89 4.55 12.11 11.31
C VAL A 89 4.81 13.49 11.93
N ARG A 90 4.89 14.51 11.07
CA ARG A 90 4.98 15.92 11.48
C ARG A 90 3.59 16.54 11.36
N PRO A 91 2.97 16.98 12.46
CA PRO A 91 1.79 17.83 12.40
C PRO A 91 2.21 19.24 11.98
N ALA A 92 2.59 19.39 10.71
CA ALA A 92 2.93 20.68 10.12
C ALA A 92 1.63 21.48 9.88
N LEU A 93 1.61 22.74 10.34
CA LEU A 93 0.52 23.69 10.14
C LEU A 93 0.56 24.26 8.70
N GLN A 94 0.48 23.38 7.71
CA GLN A 94 0.28 23.73 6.30
C GLN A 94 -1.17 24.19 6.08
N PRO A 95 -1.43 25.11 5.12
CA PRO A 95 -2.79 25.59 4.81
C PRO A 95 -3.74 24.46 4.45
N GLU A 96 -5.05 24.73 4.46
CA GLU A 96 -6.01 23.82 3.83
C GLU A 96 -5.72 23.73 2.34
N ILE A 97 -5.55 22.49 1.86
CA ILE A 97 -5.30 22.14 0.46
C ILE A 97 -6.66 21.71 -0.08
N ASP A 98 -7.09 22.26 -1.22
CA ASP A 98 -8.36 21.85 -1.83
C ASP A 98 -8.28 20.41 -2.37
N LEU A 99 -9.44 19.73 -2.45
CA LEU A 99 -9.50 18.34 -2.91
C LEU A 99 -8.95 18.18 -4.35
N GLU A 100 -9.08 19.22 -5.18
CA GLU A 100 -8.54 19.30 -6.54
C GLU A 100 -7.01 19.41 -6.57
N GLU A 101 -6.42 20.27 -5.73
CA GLU A 101 -4.97 20.39 -5.60
C GLU A 101 -4.36 19.10 -5.01
N LEU A 102 -5.05 18.47 -4.05
CA LEU A 102 -4.64 17.18 -3.49
C LEU A 102 -4.70 16.07 -4.55
N GLU A 103 -5.77 15.98 -5.35
CA GLU A 103 -5.86 14.96 -6.40
C GLU A 103 -4.76 15.08 -7.45
N ALA A 104 -4.45 16.31 -7.87
CA ALA A 104 -3.34 16.58 -8.78
C ALA A 104 -2.00 16.09 -8.22
N LYS A 105 -1.66 16.46 -6.97
CA LYS A 105 -0.43 16.03 -6.29
C LYS A 105 -0.35 14.52 -6.08
N LEU A 106 -1.48 13.87 -5.74
CA LEU A 106 -1.54 12.41 -5.63
C LEU A 106 -1.37 11.71 -6.99
N GLY A 107 -1.80 12.34 -8.09
CA GLY A 107 -1.54 11.85 -9.45
C GLY A 107 -0.08 12.01 -9.88
N GLU A 108 0.50 13.18 -9.63
CA GLU A 108 1.91 13.49 -9.91
C GLU A 108 2.86 12.53 -9.19
N HIS A 109 2.72 12.36 -7.87
CA HIS A 109 3.53 11.42 -7.11
C HIS A 109 3.25 9.94 -7.42
N GLU A 110 2.05 9.58 -7.91
CA GLU A 110 1.79 8.22 -8.39
C GLU A 110 2.55 7.97 -9.70
N HIS A 111 2.52 8.93 -10.63
CA HIS A 111 3.24 8.84 -11.90
C HIS A 111 4.77 8.79 -11.68
N GLU A 112 5.31 9.72 -10.89
CA GLU A 112 6.72 9.79 -10.47
C GLU A 112 7.20 8.44 -9.89
N LEU A 113 6.48 7.91 -8.91
CA LEU A 113 6.87 6.65 -8.25
C LEU A 113 6.64 5.43 -9.14
N LEU A 114 5.67 5.42 -10.07
CA LEU A 114 5.53 4.35 -11.05
C LEU A 114 6.69 4.34 -12.04
N GLU A 115 7.09 5.49 -12.57
CA GLU A 115 8.21 5.60 -13.50
C GLU A 115 9.54 5.22 -12.83
N MET A 116 9.79 5.70 -11.61
CA MET A 116 10.95 5.28 -10.81
C MET A 116 10.99 3.76 -10.61
N ASN A 117 9.84 3.12 -10.39
CA ASN A 117 9.77 1.66 -10.22
C ASN A 117 9.99 0.90 -11.54
N THR A 118 9.48 1.38 -12.68
CA THR A 118 9.76 0.74 -13.99
C THR A 118 11.22 0.89 -14.38
N ASN A 119 11.80 2.09 -14.20
CA ASN A 119 13.18 2.38 -14.57
C ASN A 119 14.17 1.66 -13.63
N SER A 120 13.85 1.53 -12.34
CA SER A 120 14.62 0.68 -11.41
C SER A 120 14.49 -0.81 -11.75
N GLY A 121 13.33 -1.24 -12.28
CA GLY A 121 13.10 -2.61 -12.73
C GLY A 121 13.99 -3.00 -13.91
N THR A 122 14.02 -2.16 -14.96
CA THR A 122 14.85 -2.42 -16.16
C THR A 122 16.35 -2.32 -15.86
N LEU A 123 16.80 -1.34 -15.07
CA LEU A 123 18.19 -1.25 -14.61
C LEU A 123 18.62 -2.45 -13.77
N ARG A 124 17.71 -2.99 -12.94
CA ARG A 124 17.99 -4.18 -12.13
C ARG A 124 18.01 -5.46 -12.96
N GLN A 125 17.22 -5.54 -14.03
CA GLN A 125 17.31 -6.63 -15.01
C GLN A 125 18.67 -6.61 -15.73
N THR A 126 19.08 -5.48 -16.31
CA THR A 126 20.36 -5.41 -17.04
C THR A 126 21.59 -5.57 -16.12
N TYR A 127 21.51 -5.12 -14.87
CA TYR A 127 22.50 -5.45 -13.84
C TYR A 127 22.60 -6.97 -13.61
N ASN A 128 21.47 -7.67 -13.44
CA ASN A 128 21.46 -9.11 -13.26
C ASN A 128 22.05 -9.84 -14.49
N GLU A 129 21.65 -9.46 -15.71
CA GLU A 129 22.14 -10.05 -16.96
C GLU A 129 23.67 -9.91 -17.12
N LEU A 130 24.24 -8.76 -16.72
CA LEU A 130 25.68 -8.53 -16.72
C LEU A 130 26.40 -9.26 -15.57
N LEU A 131 25.75 -9.42 -14.41
CA LEU A 131 26.28 -10.18 -13.27
C LEU A 131 26.33 -11.68 -13.57
N GLU A 132 25.28 -12.22 -14.22
CA GLU A 132 25.28 -13.56 -14.81
C GLU A 132 26.41 -13.72 -15.83
N PHE A 133 26.58 -12.77 -16.77
CA PHE A 133 27.67 -12.83 -17.75
C PHE A 133 29.06 -12.84 -17.08
N LYS A 134 29.27 -11.99 -16.07
CA LYS A 134 30.51 -11.93 -15.27
C LYS A 134 30.79 -13.25 -14.54
N LEU A 135 29.76 -13.88 -13.98
CA LEU A 135 29.87 -15.21 -13.36
C LEU A 135 30.27 -16.27 -14.40
N VAL A 136 29.60 -16.30 -15.55
CA VAL A 136 29.93 -17.24 -16.65
C VAL A 136 31.36 -17.04 -17.14
N LEU A 137 31.78 -15.80 -17.42
CA LEU A 137 33.15 -15.49 -17.83
C LEU A 137 34.18 -16.01 -16.81
N SER A 138 33.94 -15.81 -15.51
CA SER A 138 34.87 -16.27 -14.47
C SER A 138 34.98 -17.79 -14.38
N LYS A 139 33.87 -18.52 -14.51
CA LYS A 139 33.84 -19.99 -14.41
C LYS A 139 34.32 -20.65 -15.70
N ALA A 140 33.82 -20.23 -16.85
CA ALA A 140 34.26 -20.72 -18.16
C ALA A 140 35.76 -20.48 -18.36
N GLY A 141 36.29 -19.29 -18.02
CA GLY A 141 37.73 -19.01 -18.07
C GLY A 141 38.57 -19.96 -17.22
N SER A 142 38.11 -20.31 -16.00
CA SER A 142 38.81 -21.29 -15.16
C SER A 142 38.82 -22.71 -15.74
N ILE A 143 37.75 -23.11 -16.42
CA ILE A 143 37.62 -24.44 -17.06
C ILE A 143 38.45 -24.51 -18.35
N LEU A 144 38.41 -23.45 -19.17
CA LEU A 144 39.19 -23.35 -20.40
C LEU A 144 40.70 -23.32 -20.11
N ALA A 145 41.14 -22.54 -19.13
CA ALA A 145 42.53 -22.53 -18.67
C ALA A 145 42.98 -23.91 -18.14
N ALA A 146 42.11 -24.63 -17.41
CA ALA A 146 42.40 -25.99 -16.95
C ALA A 146 42.54 -27.00 -18.12
N SER A 147 41.73 -26.87 -19.17
CA SER A 147 41.86 -27.71 -20.37
C SER A 147 43.10 -27.38 -21.22
N GLN A 148 43.43 -26.10 -21.40
CA GLN A 148 44.63 -25.66 -22.12
C GLN A 148 45.92 -26.11 -21.41
N ASN A 149 45.96 -26.08 -20.07
CA ASN A 149 47.08 -26.62 -19.29
C ASN A 149 47.24 -28.16 -19.38
N HIS A 150 46.25 -28.88 -19.95
CA HIS A 150 46.33 -30.31 -20.22
C HIS A 150 46.65 -30.65 -21.68
N ALA A 151 46.68 -29.67 -22.59
CA ALA A 151 47.17 -29.84 -23.95
C ALA A 151 48.72 -29.84 -23.95
N THR A 152 49.32 -30.92 -24.42
CA THR A 152 50.78 -31.01 -24.56
C THR A 152 51.28 -30.05 -25.65
N PRO A 153 52.39 -29.31 -25.42
CA PRO A 153 52.95 -28.42 -26.42
C PRO A 153 53.68 -29.21 -27.52
N ALA A 154 52.93 -29.61 -28.54
CA ALA A 154 53.42 -30.20 -29.77
C ALA A 154 52.66 -29.60 -30.95
N ASP A 155 53.17 -28.47 -31.44
CA ASP A 155 53.40 -28.14 -32.85
C ASP A 155 53.62 -26.62 -32.96
N HIS A 156 54.87 -26.21 -33.17
CA HIS A 156 55.31 -24.82 -33.16
C HIS A 156 56.05 -24.48 -34.46
N GLU A 157 55.37 -24.64 -35.61
CA GLU A 157 55.91 -24.27 -36.91
C GLU A 157 55.14 -23.10 -37.53
N LEU A 158 55.80 -21.94 -37.51
CA LEU A 158 55.91 -20.96 -38.60
C LEU A 158 54.70 -20.76 -39.55
N ASP A 159 54.10 -19.58 -39.46
CA ASP A 159 54.02 -18.73 -40.65
C ASP A 159 54.17 -17.23 -40.26
N GLU A 160 54.76 -16.43 -41.14
CA GLU A 160 55.20 -15.05 -40.87
C GLU A 160 54.70 -14.10 -41.98
N HIS A 161 53.45 -13.64 -41.88
CA HIS A 161 52.90 -12.68 -42.85
C HIS A 161 52.21 -11.46 -42.23
N ILE A 162 52.92 -10.34 -42.33
CA ILE A 162 52.47 -8.97 -42.09
C ILE A 162 51.42 -8.56 -43.14
N TYR A 163 50.35 -7.88 -42.72
CA TYR A 163 49.74 -6.80 -43.50
C TYR A 163 48.98 -5.82 -42.61
N ASP A 164 49.26 -4.52 -42.75
CA ASP A 164 48.60 -3.44 -42.02
C ASP A 164 47.16 -3.18 -42.51
N LYS A 165 46.32 -2.66 -41.60
CA LYS A 165 45.42 -1.55 -41.96
C LYS A 165 45.00 -0.71 -40.75
N GLU A 166 44.70 0.55 -41.04
CA GLU A 166 44.58 1.64 -40.08
C GLU A 166 43.16 1.83 -39.52
N VAL A 167 43.10 2.75 -38.55
CA VAL A 167 41.95 3.26 -37.78
C VAL A 167 40.70 3.58 -38.62
N ASP A 168 39.53 3.31 -38.04
CA ASP A 168 38.35 4.17 -38.16
C ASP A 168 37.71 4.36 -36.76
N ASP A 169 37.00 5.46 -36.55
CA ASP A 169 36.42 5.87 -35.26
C ASP A 169 34.89 5.99 -35.35
N GLY A 170 34.16 5.32 -34.43
CA GLY A 170 32.71 5.28 -34.50
C GLY A 170 32.05 4.50 -33.35
N ASN A 171 31.35 5.23 -32.48
CA ASN A 171 30.48 4.64 -31.45
C ASN A 171 29.32 3.84 -32.09
N GLY A 172 29.43 2.51 -32.06
CA GLY A 172 28.43 1.57 -32.58
C GLY A 172 28.11 0.43 -31.59
N TYR A 173 26.87 -0.06 -31.61
CA TYR A 173 26.34 -1.02 -30.65
C TYR A 173 27.11 -2.36 -30.66
N LEU A 174 27.94 -2.57 -29.63
CA LEU A 174 28.93 -3.65 -29.54
C LEU A 174 28.36 -5.09 -29.41
N LEU A 175 27.04 -5.27 -29.45
CA LEU A 175 26.39 -6.59 -29.35
C LEU A 175 26.15 -7.29 -30.70
N GLU A 176 26.08 -6.58 -31.82
CA GLU A 176 25.65 -7.18 -33.12
C GLU A 176 26.80 -7.53 -34.08
N GLN A 177 27.95 -6.85 -34.01
CA GLN A 177 29.00 -7.00 -35.03
C GLN A 177 29.83 -8.30 -34.95
N GLY A 178 29.63 -9.15 -33.94
CA GLY A 178 30.44 -10.35 -33.71
C GLY A 178 30.13 -11.57 -34.61
N ILE A 179 29.15 -11.49 -35.53
CA ILE A 179 28.56 -12.68 -36.15
C ILE A 179 29.33 -13.20 -37.39
N TYR A 180 30.08 -12.35 -38.12
CA TYR A 180 30.67 -12.73 -39.41
C TYR A 180 32.12 -12.25 -39.65
N GLN A 181 33.11 -12.99 -39.13
CA GLN A 181 34.45 -13.13 -39.73
C GLN A 181 35.26 -14.25 -39.06
N GLY A 182 36.23 -14.84 -39.78
CA GLY A 182 37.24 -15.76 -39.21
C GLY A 182 36.78 -17.20 -38.96
N ALA A 183 36.40 -17.93 -40.01
CA ALA A 183 36.20 -19.38 -39.91
C ALA A 183 37.55 -20.13 -39.99
N SER A 184 38.05 -20.63 -38.86
CA SER A 184 39.08 -21.67 -38.80
C SER A 184 38.47 -22.99 -38.34
N GLU A 185 38.77 -24.09 -39.03
CA GLU A 185 38.14 -25.40 -38.81
C GLU A 185 39.00 -26.33 -37.96
N SER A 186 38.70 -26.43 -36.66
CA SER A 186 39.08 -27.56 -35.77
C SER A 186 38.68 -27.35 -34.30
N GLY A 187 38.44 -26.11 -33.86
CA GLY A 187 38.12 -25.77 -32.46
C GLY A 187 36.84 -26.44 -31.92
N VAL A 188 36.93 -27.00 -30.70
CA VAL A 188 35.81 -27.64 -29.99
C VAL A 188 34.87 -26.57 -29.43
N ARG A 189 33.95 -26.07 -30.27
CA ARG A 189 32.98 -25.02 -29.90
C ARG A 189 32.06 -25.44 -28.75
N PHE A 190 32.38 -24.95 -27.56
CA PHE A 190 31.60 -25.12 -26.33
C PHE A 190 30.43 -24.12 -26.24
N VAL A 191 29.47 -24.37 -25.35
CA VAL A 191 28.37 -23.46 -25.03
C VAL A 191 28.40 -23.22 -23.51
N SER A 192 28.46 -21.95 -23.11
CA SER A 192 28.50 -21.55 -21.69
C SER A 192 27.20 -20.86 -21.29
N GLY A 193 26.72 -21.13 -20.07
CA GLY A 193 25.46 -20.56 -19.59
C GLY A 193 25.08 -20.93 -18.16
N ILE A 194 23.98 -20.36 -17.67
CA ILE A 194 23.43 -20.56 -16.32
C ILE A 194 22.07 -21.27 -16.40
N ILE A 195 21.79 -22.15 -15.44
CA ILE A 195 20.50 -22.83 -15.27
C ILE A 195 20.14 -22.96 -13.79
N LEU A 196 18.84 -22.90 -13.46
CA LEU A 196 18.35 -23.22 -12.12
C LEU A 196 18.81 -24.62 -11.67
N LYS A 197 19.42 -24.71 -10.49
CA LYS A 197 19.91 -25.96 -9.88
C LYS A 197 18.82 -27.02 -9.71
N SER A 198 17.56 -26.62 -9.49
CA SER A 198 16.40 -27.53 -9.44
C SER A 198 16.06 -28.18 -10.78
N LYS A 199 16.46 -27.56 -11.91
CA LYS A 199 16.24 -28.06 -13.27
C LYS A 199 17.44 -28.80 -13.86
N ALA A 200 18.65 -28.57 -13.34
CA ALA A 200 19.92 -29.09 -13.87
C ALA A 200 19.91 -30.61 -14.15
N LEU A 201 19.46 -31.43 -13.19
CA LEU A 201 19.43 -32.89 -13.30
C LEU A 201 18.40 -33.41 -14.34
N ALA A 202 17.36 -32.62 -14.64
CA ALA A 202 16.40 -32.93 -15.71
C ALA A 202 16.91 -32.45 -17.09
N PHE A 203 17.62 -31.32 -17.12
CA PHE A 203 18.27 -30.75 -18.30
C PHE A 203 19.40 -31.64 -18.81
N GLU A 204 20.33 -32.06 -17.93
CA GLU A 204 21.41 -33.01 -18.22
C GLU A 204 20.85 -34.30 -18.87
N ARG A 205 19.84 -34.91 -18.23
CA ARG A 205 19.17 -36.12 -18.75
C ARG A 205 18.53 -35.92 -20.12
N MET A 206 18.03 -34.71 -20.43
CA MET A 206 17.48 -34.42 -21.76
C MET A 206 18.57 -34.17 -22.80
N LEU A 207 19.64 -33.46 -22.43
CA LEU A 207 20.80 -33.26 -23.30
C LEU A 207 21.45 -34.60 -23.66
N PHE A 208 21.77 -35.45 -22.68
CA PHE A 208 22.38 -36.77 -22.88
C PHE A 208 21.55 -37.68 -23.82
N ARG A 209 20.22 -37.66 -23.68
CA ARG A 209 19.30 -38.39 -24.57
C ARG A 209 19.32 -37.85 -26.00
N THR A 210 19.40 -36.52 -26.15
CA THR A 210 19.43 -35.85 -27.47
C THR A 210 20.78 -36.01 -28.17
N THR A 211 21.89 -35.97 -27.43
CA THR A 211 23.26 -36.16 -27.97
C THR A 211 23.67 -37.63 -28.07
N ARG A 212 22.82 -38.58 -27.64
CA ARG A 212 23.09 -40.03 -27.58
C ARG A 212 24.34 -40.37 -26.75
N GLY A 213 24.63 -39.57 -25.72
CA GLY A 213 25.82 -39.71 -24.87
C GLY A 213 27.08 -38.99 -25.36
N ASN A 214 27.08 -38.42 -26.57
CA ASN A 214 28.21 -37.66 -27.10
C ASN A 214 28.21 -36.21 -26.55
N MET A 215 28.47 -36.05 -25.25
CA MET A 215 28.66 -34.75 -24.62
C MET A 215 29.61 -34.81 -23.42
N PHE A 216 30.28 -33.68 -23.15
CA PHE A 216 30.94 -33.43 -21.87
C PHE A 216 30.14 -32.37 -21.10
N PHE A 217 29.74 -32.68 -19.87
CA PHE A 217 29.02 -31.76 -18.99
C PHE A 217 29.93 -31.36 -17.82
N ASN A 218 30.13 -30.07 -17.61
CA ASN A 218 30.89 -29.52 -16.48
C ASN A 218 29.96 -28.63 -15.64
N GLU A 219 29.50 -29.11 -14.48
CA GLU A 219 28.73 -28.29 -13.54
C GLU A 219 29.66 -27.54 -12.58
N ALA A 220 29.48 -26.23 -12.46
CA ALA A 220 30.07 -25.42 -11.40
C ALA A 220 28.97 -24.61 -10.71
N SER A 221 28.57 -25.01 -9.50
CA SER A 221 27.52 -24.32 -8.74
C SER A 221 27.89 -22.84 -8.47
N ALA A 222 27.02 -21.93 -8.92
CA ALA A 222 26.98 -20.53 -8.49
C ALA A 222 26.12 -20.37 -7.22
N GLY A 223 26.33 -19.27 -6.46
CA GLY A 223 25.78 -19.12 -5.11
C GLY A 223 24.33 -18.64 -5.02
N GLU A 224 23.85 -17.86 -6.00
CA GLU A 224 22.54 -17.16 -5.94
C GLU A 224 21.78 -17.25 -7.28
N PRO A 225 20.43 -17.09 -7.30
CA PRO A 225 19.61 -17.51 -8.45
C PRO A 225 18.93 -16.37 -9.23
N VAL A 226 19.18 -16.28 -10.54
CA VAL A 226 18.40 -15.52 -11.54
C VAL A 226 18.19 -16.40 -12.81
N MET A 227 17.41 -15.93 -13.81
CA MET A 227 17.01 -16.65 -15.04
C MET A 227 16.70 -15.67 -16.21
N ASP A 228 16.54 -16.25 -17.42
CA ASP A 228 15.93 -15.74 -18.68
C ASP A 228 16.89 -14.98 -19.66
N PRO A 229 16.90 -15.18 -21.00
CA PRO A 229 16.64 -16.42 -21.79
C PRO A 229 17.51 -16.66 -23.10
N SER A 230 17.43 -17.87 -23.72
CA SER A 230 17.37 -18.17 -25.20
C SER A 230 18.59 -18.52 -26.15
N SER A 231 18.32 -19.46 -27.08
CA SER A 231 18.59 -19.56 -28.56
C SER A 231 19.93 -19.96 -29.30
N GLY A 232 19.82 -20.97 -30.20
CA GLY A 232 20.29 -21.05 -31.61
C GLY A 232 21.70 -21.50 -32.09
N GLU A 233 21.89 -22.23 -33.21
CA GLU A 233 21.13 -23.27 -33.99
C GLU A 233 22.21 -24.23 -34.66
N GLU A 234 22.08 -25.48 -35.17
CA GLU A 234 21.01 -26.51 -35.33
C GLU A 234 21.22 -27.77 -34.44
N ALA A 235 22.37 -28.44 -34.43
CA ALA A 235 22.67 -29.38 -33.32
C ALA A 235 22.76 -28.57 -32.01
N LYS A 236 23.40 -27.40 -32.13
CA LYS A 236 23.31 -26.28 -31.21
C LYS A 236 21.86 -25.79 -31.00
N ALA A 237 20.96 -25.87 -31.99
CA ALA A 237 19.51 -25.57 -31.80
C ALA A 237 18.83 -26.57 -30.90
N LYS A 238 19.06 -27.87 -31.12
CA LYS A 238 18.43 -28.88 -30.27
C LYS A 238 18.86 -28.67 -28.83
N ILE A 239 20.16 -28.44 -28.61
CA ILE A 239 20.71 -28.05 -27.30
C ILE A 239 20.09 -26.73 -26.80
N LEU A 240 20.02 -25.67 -27.60
CA LEU A 240 19.55 -24.34 -27.16
C LEU A 240 18.03 -24.16 -27.12
N ARG A 241 17.26 -25.03 -27.77
CA ARG A 241 15.81 -25.22 -27.57
C ARG A 241 15.57 -26.01 -26.28
N ILE A 242 16.48 -26.91 -25.90
CA ILE A 242 16.47 -27.52 -24.56
C ILE A 242 16.90 -26.46 -23.51
N CYS A 243 17.88 -25.60 -23.78
CA CYS A 243 18.18 -24.44 -22.91
C CYS A 243 16.97 -23.52 -22.76
N ALA A 244 16.35 -23.10 -23.87
CA ALA A 244 15.19 -22.20 -23.85
C ALA A 244 13.98 -22.82 -23.15
N SER A 245 13.63 -24.08 -23.43
CA SER A 245 12.51 -24.77 -22.76
C SER A 245 12.76 -25.07 -21.28
N PHE A 246 14.02 -25.04 -20.83
CA PHE A 246 14.37 -25.12 -19.41
C PHE A 246 14.63 -23.74 -18.78
N GLY A 247 14.69 -22.64 -19.55
CA GLY A 247 14.99 -21.29 -19.05
C GLY A 247 16.46 -21.13 -18.64
N ALA A 248 17.39 -21.50 -19.53
CA ALA A 248 18.83 -21.38 -19.33
C ALA A 248 19.46 -20.32 -20.26
N ASN A 249 20.32 -19.48 -19.67
CA ASN A 249 20.86 -18.26 -20.27
C ASN A 249 22.24 -18.54 -20.86
N CYS A 250 22.44 -18.22 -22.14
CA CYS A 250 23.63 -18.64 -22.87
C CYS A 250 24.46 -17.43 -23.32
N TYR A 251 25.71 -17.37 -22.89
CA TYR A 251 26.57 -16.21 -23.08
C TYR A 251 27.80 -16.55 -23.96
N PRO A 252 28.18 -15.68 -24.92
CA PRO A 252 29.38 -15.88 -25.73
C PRO A 252 30.63 -15.61 -24.89
N VAL A 253 31.51 -16.60 -24.79
CA VAL A 253 32.79 -16.50 -24.08
C VAL A 253 33.92 -16.70 -25.09
N PRO A 254 34.76 -15.68 -25.36
CA PRO A 254 35.90 -15.83 -26.26
C PRO A 254 36.95 -16.82 -25.72
N GLU A 255 37.58 -17.55 -26.64
CA GLU A 255 38.61 -18.56 -26.34
C GLU A 255 39.97 -17.92 -25.99
N GLU A 256 40.20 -16.68 -26.47
CA GLU A 256 41.39 -15.90 -26.16
C GLU A 256 41.36 -15.31 -24.74
N ILE A 257 42.27 -15.77 -23.89
CA ILE A 257 42.45 -15.29 -22.51
C ILE A 257 42.62 -13.76 -22.44
N VAL A 258 43.26 -13.12 -23.43
CA VAL A 258 43.46 -11.66 -23.45
C VAL A 258 42.14 -10.93 -23.66
N LYS A 259 41.36 -11.29 -24.68
CA LYS A 259 40.02 -10.74 -24.94
C LYS A 259 39.06 -11.03 -23.79
N GLN A 260 39.12 -12.23 -23.20
CA GLN A 260 38.32 -12.59 -22.03
C GLN A 260 38.62 -11.68 -20.82
N ARG A 261 39.90 -11.38 -20.54
CA ARG A 261 40.29 -10.42 -19.48
C ARG A 261 39.83 -9.00 -19.78
N GLN A 262 39.83 -8.58 -21.04
CA GLN A 262 39.36 -7.26 -21.46
C GLN A 262 37.84 -7.11 -21.24
N ILE A 263 37.04 -8.07 -21.74
CA ILE A 263 35.59 -8.07 -21.53
C ILE A 263 35.25 -8.18 -20.04
N PHE A 264 35.95 -9.02 -19.27
CA PHE A 264 35.72 -9.12 -17.82
C PHE A 264 35.96 -7.79 -17.07
N ARG A 265 36.96 -6.99 -17.50
CA ARG A 265 37.19 -5.65 -16.96
C ARG A 265 36.06 -4.70 -17.36
N GLU A 266 35.67 -4.68 -18.62
CA GLU A 266 34.60 -3.81 -19.13
C GLU A 266 33.24 -4.11 -18.47
N VAL A 267 32.84 -5.37 -18.40
CA VAL A 267 31.62 -5.82 -17.70
C VAL A 267 31.69 -5.49 -16.22
N SER A 268 32.86 -5.57 -15.58
CA SER A 268 33.03 -5.19 -14.18
C SER A 268 32.94 -3.68 -13.94
N LEU A 269 33.35 -2.84 -14.90
CA LEU A 269 33.16 -1.39 -14.85
C LEU A 269 31.67 -1.04 -15.04
N ARG A 270 31.05 -1.52 -16.12
CA ARG A 270 29.61 -1.31 -16.40
C ARG A 270 28.71 -1.75 -15.24
N LEU A 271 29.05 -2.84 -14.55
CA LEU A 271 28.35 -3.27 -13.34
C LEU A 271 28.49 -2.27 -12.19
N SER A 272 29.69 -1.73 -11.95
CA SER A 272 29.92 -0.71 -10.91
C SER A 272 29.17 0.59 -11.21
N ASP A 273 29.07 0.98 -12.49
CA ASP A 273 28.33 2.17 -12.91
C ASP A 273 26.80 1.97 -12.74
N LEU A 274 26.30 0.78 -13.07
CA LEU A 274 24.90 0.40 -12.85
C LEU A 274 24.56 0.28 -11.35
N GLU A 275 25.47 -0.25 -10.53
CA GLU A 275 25.31 -0.34 -9.07
C GLU A 275 25.18 1.05 -8.45
N ALA A 276 26.09 1.97 -8.79
CA ALA A 276 26.01 3.37 -8.37
C ALA A 276 24.73 4.07 -8.87
N THR A 277 24.26 3.74 -10.08
CA THR A 277 23.01 4.28 -10.64
C THR A 277 21.77 3.74 -9.91
N LEU A 278 21.75 2.44 -9.57
CA LEU A 278 20.69 1.80 -8.79
C LEU A 278 20.62 2.32 -7.35
N ASP A 279 21.77 2.58 -6.72
CA ASP A 279 21.86 3.21 -5.40
C ASP A 279 21.37 4.67 -5.44
N ALA A 280 21.78 5.46 -6.44
CA ALA A 280 21.30 6.82 -6.63
C ALA A 280 19.77 6.88 -6.85
N GLY A 281 19.24 5.98 -7.69
CA GLY A 281 17.80 5.82 -7.90
C GLY A 281 17.05 5.40 -6.64
N THR A 282 17.61 4.45 -5.87
CA THR A 282 17.05 4.01 -4.58
C THR A 282 17.01 5.15 -3.57
N GLN A 283 18.07 5.95 -3.46
CA GLN A 283 18.10 7.15 -2.61
C GLN A 283 17.10 8.22 -3.05
N HIS A 284 16.96 8.47 -4.36
CA HIS A 284 16.00 9.43 -4.90
C HIS A 284 14.56 9.01 -4.59
N ARG A 285 14.22 7.75 -4.87
CA ARG A 285 12.91 7.15 -4.57
C ARG A 285 12.61 7.18 -3.07
N ASN A 286 13.59 6.89 -2.22
CA ASN A 286 13.41 6.96 -0.76
C ASN A 286 13.13 8.39 -0.29
N LYS A 287 13.80 9.42 -0.84
CA LYS A 287 13.50 10.85 -0.54
C LYS A 287 12.09 11.25 -0.97
N ALA A 288 11.61 10.78 -2.12
CA ALA A 288 10.23 11.00 -2.56
C ALA A 288 9.22 10.34 -1.60
N LEU A 289 9.48 9.09 -1.19
CA LEU A 289 8.67 8.37 -0.20
C LEU A 289 8.69 9.01 1.20
N GLU A 290 9.80 9.65 1.62
CA GLU A 290 9.87 10.45 2.85
C GLU A 290 9.02 11.71 2.77
N SER A 291 9.06 12.43 1.65
CA SER A 291 8.24 13.61 1.39
C SER A 291 6.74 13.27 1.48
N VAL A 292 6.30 12.30 0.68
CA VAL A 292 4.92 11.76 0.70
C VAL A 292 4.55 11.24 2.09
N GLY A 293 5.42 10.45 2.71
CA GLY A 293 5.17 9.84 4.02
C GLY A 293 4.87 10.84 5.12
N SER A 294 5.50 12.02 5.09
CA SER A 294 5.31 13.08 6.10
C SER A 294 3.89 13.67 6.11
N GLN A 295 3.20 13.69 4.96
CA GLN A 295 1.85 14.25 4.79
C GLN A 295 0.76 13.17 4.62
N LEU A 296 1.14 11.93 4.32
CA LEU A 296 0.25 10.80 4.02
C LEU A 296 -0.90 10.64 5.04
N TRP A 297 -0.62 10.78 6.34
CA TRP A 297 -1.62 10.67 7.41
C TRP A 297 -2.75 11.71 7.26
N ARG A 298 -2.40 12.95 6.91
CA ARG A 298 -3.32 14.07 6.73
C ARG A 298 -4.15 13.90 5.47
N TRP A 299 -3.52 13.47 4.37
CA TRP A 299 -4.22 13.17 3.12
C TRP A 299 -5.21 12.00 3.28
N ILE A 300 -4.84 10.95 4.02
CA ILE A 300 -5.74 9.84 4.38
C ILE A 300 -6.92 10.33 5.22
N LEU A 301 -6.68 11.17 6.23
CA LEU A 301 -7.75 11.73 7.07
C LEU A 301 -8.71 12.61 6.26
N MET A 302 -8.18 13.50 5.42
CA MET A 302 -8.96 14.38 4.55
C MET A 302 -9.83 13.60 3.57
N VAL A 303 -9.25 12.65 2.82
CA VAL A 303 -10.01 11.84 1.84
C VAL A 303 -11.04 10.93 2.52
N LYS A 304 -10.78 10.43 3.74
CA LYS A 304 -11.78 9.71 4.55
C LYS A 304 -12.92 10.61 4.98
N LYS A 305 -12.64 11.82 5.49
CA LYS A 305 -13.65 12.81 5.89
C LYS A 305 -14.53 13.19 4.71
N GLU A 306 -13.92 13.53 3.59
CA GLU A 306 -14.65 14.01 2.41
C GLU A 306 -15.47 12.89 1.75
N LYS A 307 -14.97 11.63 1.73
CA LYS A 307 -15.77 10.48 1.33
C LYS A 307 -17.02 10.34 2.20
N ALA A 308 -16.89 10.43 3.53
CA ALA A 308 -18.02 10.34 4.45
C ALA A 308 -19.04 11.47 4.26
N VAL A 309 -18.59 12.69 3.92
CA VAL A 309 -19.46 13.81 3.53
C VAL A 309 -20.23 13.49 2.24
N TYR A 310 -19.59 12.93 1.21
CA TYR A 310 -20.31 12.53 -0.02
C TYR A 310 -21.21 11.30 0.16
N ASP A 311 -20.85 10.34 1.00
CA ASP A 311 -21.72 9.19 1.33
C ASP A 311 -22.96 9.63 2.11
N THR A 312 -22.83 10.59 3.03
CA THR A 312 -23.98 11.17 3.77
C THR A 312 -24.82 12.09 2.87
N LEU A 313 -24.21 12.89 1.99
CA LEU A 313 -24.95 13.63 0.95
C LEU A 313 -25.74 12.70 0.01
N ASN A 314 -25.26 11.47 -0.24
CA ASN A 314 -25.97 10.44 -1.02
C ASN A 314 -27.15 9.78 -0.27
N MET A 315 -27.35 10.04 1.03
CA MET A 315 -28.57 9.65 1.75
C MET A 315 -29.70 10.69 1.60
N LEU A 316 -29.37 11.94 1.26
CA LEU A 316 -30.33 13.03 1.13
C LEU A 316 -31.07 12.97 -0.21
N ASN A 317 -32.35 13.34 -0.23
CA ASN A 317 -33.10 13.48 -1.48
C ASN A 317 -32.80 14.83 -2.13
N PHE A 318 -32.90 14.94 -3.46
CA PHE A 318 -32.55 16.16 -4.21
C PHE A 318 -33.78 16.72 -4.92
N ASP A 319 -34.22 17.91 -4.52
CA ASP A 319 -35.30 18.65 -5.16
C ASP A 319 -34.75 19.43 -6.35
N VAL A 320 -34.93 18.87 -7.56
CA VAL A 320 -34.53 19.47 -8.84
C VAL A 320 -35.21 20.83 -9.07
N THR A 321 -36.44 21.01 -8.58
CA THR A 321 -37.22 22.24 -8.76
C THR A 321 -36.69 23.38 -7.89
N LYS A 322 -36.22 23.08 -6.67
CA LYS A 322 -35.69 24.07 -5.72
C LYS A 322 -34.15 24.18 -5.69
N LYS A 323 -33.43 23.28 -6.37
CA LYS A 323 -31.95 23.10 -6.23
C LYS A 323 -31.50 22.92 -4.78
N CYS A 324 -32.31 22.23 -3.99
CA CYS A 324 -32.07 21.98 -2.56
C CYS A 324 -31.97 20.47 -2.29
N LEU A 325 -31.20 20.10 -1.27
CA LEU A 325 -31.21 18.75 -0.72
C LEU A 325 -32.11 18.73 0.51
N VAL A 326 -32.96 17.70 0.59
CA VAL A 326 -33.80 17.42 1.75
C VAL A 326 -33.22 16.22 2.47
N GLY A 327 -32.80 16.42 3.71
CA GLY A 327 -32.39 15.36 4.62
C GLY A 327 -33.42 15.16 5.72
N GLU A 328 -33.60 13.92 6.14
CA GLU A 328 -34.33 13.60 7.38
C GLU A 328 -33.37 12.88 8.31
N GLY A 329 -33.51 13.12 9.62
CA GLY A 329 -32.63 12.49 10.60
C GLY A 329 -33.13 12.65 12.02
N TRP A 330 -32.67 11.75 12.88
CA TRP A 330 -32.95 11.77 14.30
C TRP A 330 -31.85 12.54 15.04
N CYS A 331 -32.26 13.45 15.93
CA CYS A 331 -31.36 14.06 16.90
C CYS A 331 -31.99 14.10 18.30
N PRO A 332 -31.19 14.13 19.38
CA PRO A 332 -31.71 14.33 20.72
C PRO A 332 -32.33 15.72 20.88
N ILE A 333 -33.41 15.84 21.65
CA ILE A 333 -34.12 17.13 21.86
C ILE A 333 -33.19 18.21 22.43
N PHE A 334 -32.20 17.84 23.25
CA PHE A 334 -31.21 18.77 23.79
C PHE A 334 -30.25 19.34 22.73
N ALA A 335 -30.09 18.67 21.58
CA ALA A 335 -29.11 19.02 20.56
C ALA A 335 -29.62 20.06 19.56
N LYS A 336 -30.94 20.34 19.52
CA LYS A 336 -31.59 21.25 18.55
C LYS A 336 -30.85 22.58 18.38
N SER A 337 -30.68 23.34 19.47
CA SER A 337 -29.97 24.64 19.43
C SER A 337 -28.50 24.50 18.98
N GLN A 338 -27.80 23.42 19.35
CA GLN A 338 -26.42 23.19 18.90
C GLN A 338 -26.34 22.89 17.39
N ILE A 339 -27.36 22.21 16.85
CA ILE A 339 -27.52 21.97 15.42
C ILE A 339 -27.87 23.28 14.69
N GLU A 340 -28.80 24.07 15.21
CA GLU A 340 -29.17 25.38 14.65
C GLU A 340 -27.96 26.35 14.60
N ASP A 341 -27.18 26.45 15.69
CA ASP A 341 -25.92 27.23 15.75
C ASP A 341 -24.85 26.74 14.76
N VAL A 342 -24.82 25.43 14.47
CA VAL A 342 -23.96 24.82 13.46
C VAL A 342 -24.42 25.17 12.04
N LEU A 343 -25.73 25.09 11.78
CA LEU A 343 -26.31 25.38 10.47
C LEU A 343 -26.20 26.86 10.11
N GLN A 344 -26.42 27.78 11.07
CA GLN A 344 -26.20 29.21 10.86
C GLN A 344 -24.75 29.52 10.50
N ARG A 345 -23.77 28.91 11.20
CA ARG A 345 -22.35 29.05 10.86
C ARG A 345 -22.04 28.48 9.47
N ALA A 346 -22.60 27.33 9.10
CA ALA A 346 -22.43 26.76 7.75
C ALA A 346 -22.94 27.72 6.65
N THR A 347 -24.12 28.32 6.84
CA THR A 347 -24.68 29.33 5.90
C THR A 347 -23.78 30.55 5.75
N LEU A 348 -23.26 31.08 6.87
CA LEU A 348 -22.34 32.23 6.85
C LEU A 348 -21.03 31.90 6.14
N HIS A 349 -20.40 30.76 6.46
CA HIS A 349 -19.14 30.34 5.82
C HIS A 349 -19.31 29.98 4.33
N SER A 350 -20.50 29.57 3.89
CA SER A 350 -20.77 29.32 2.47
C SER A 350 -21.19 30.56 1.68
N ASN A 351 -21.29 31.74 2.31
CA ASN A 351 -21.84 32.98 1.72
C ASN A 351 -23.21 32.79 1.03
N SER A 352 -24.03 31.83 1.47
CA SER A 352 -25.30 31.54 0.78
C SER A 352 -26.34 32.60 1.12
N GLN A 353 -27.06 33.10 0.10
CA GLN A 353 -28.17 34.03 0.28
C GLN A 353 -29.41 33.38 0.91
N VAL A 354 -29.48 32.03 0.92
CA VAL A 354 -30.58 31.26 1.47
C VAL A 354 -30.07 30.51 2.71
N GLY A 355 -30.78 30.66 3.83
CA GLY A 355 -30.50 29.91 5.05
C GLY A 355 -30.91 28.46 4.94
N ILE A 356 -30.20 27.57 5.65
CA ILE A 356 -30.60 26.17 5.79
C ILE A 356 -31.83 26.11 6.69
N ILE A 357 -32.90 25.46 6.24
CA ILE A 357 -34.15 25.36 7.01
C ILE A 357 -34.08 24.14 7.92
N PHE A 358 -34.33 24.33 9.21
CA PHE A 358 -34.49 23.31 10.23
C PHE A 358 -35.98 23.20 10.59
N HIS A 359 -36.56 22.00 10.51
CA HIS A 359 -37.97 21.74 10.81
C HIS A 359 -38.13 20.45 11.61
N GLU A 360 -38.85 20.49 12.73
CA GLU A 360 -39.21 19.30 13.50
C GLU A 360 -40.42 18.59 12.88
N MET A 361 -40.41 17.26 12.83
CA MET A 361 -41.50 16.47 12.26
C MET A 361 -42.08 15.50 13.28
N ASP A 362 -43.40 15.54 13.42
CA ASP A 362 -44.15 14.46 14.06
C ASP A 362 -44.03 13.18 13.23
N THR A 363 -43.72 12.06 13.89
CA THR A 363 -43.63 10.75 13.24
C THR A 363 -44.10 9.63 14.16
N ILE A 364 -44.46 8.50 13.55
CA ILE A 364 -44.87 7.25 14.21
C ILE A 364 -43.70 6.22 14.17
N ASP A 365 -42.65 6.50 13.38
CA ASP A 365 -41.41 5.69 13.34
C ASP A 365 -40.76 5.62 14.72
N SER A 366 -40.23 4.45 15.11
CA SER A 366 -39.52 4.29 16.38
C SER A 366 -38.15 5.00 16.35
N PRO A 367 -37.88 5.99 17.23
CA PRO A 367 -36.58 6.63 17.32
C PRO A 367 -35.44 5.69 17.72
N PRO A 368 -34.18 6.03 17.36
CA PRO A 368 -32.99 5.31 17.82
C PRO A 368 -32.77 5.52 19.32
N THR A 369 -32.24 4.50 19.99
CA THR A 369 -31.78 4.61 21.39
C THR A 369 -30.42 5.27 21.48
N TYR A 370 -30.30 6.24 22.37
CA TYR A 370 -29.04 6.87 22.73
C TYR A 370 -28.92 6.98 24.24
N PHE A 371 -27.83 6.45 24.79
CA PHE A 371 -27.48 6.58 26.20
C PHE A 371 -26.23 7.45 26.31
N ARG A 372 -26.33 8.57 27.04
CA ARG A 372 -25.14 9.36 27.41
C ARG A 372 -24.29 8.52 28.37
N THR A 373 -23.12 8.09 27.88
CA THR A 373 -22.12 7.40 28.71
C THR A 373 -20.94 8.33 28.97
N ASP A 374 -20.55 8.44 30.24
CA ASP A 374 -19.20 8.86 30.59
C ASP A 374 -18.25 7.66 30.42
N LYS A 375 -16.96 7.96 30.29
CA LYS A 375 -15.83 7.03 30.12
C LYS A 375 -15.86 5.81 31.06
N PHE A 376 -16.34 5.94 32.29
CA PHE A 376 -16.51 4.81 33.20
C PHE A 376 -17.71 3.91 32.83
N THR A 377 -18.88 4.51 32.59
CA THR A 377 -20.10 3.79 32.20
C THR A 377 -20.04 3.17 30.81
N ASN A 378 -19.24 3.74 29.90
CA ASN A 378 -19.15 3.33 28.51
C ASN A 378 -18.77 1.84 28.35
N ALA A 379 -17.79 1.34 29.09
CA ALA A 379 -17.40 -0.07 29.04
C ALA A 379 -18.52 -1.03 29.51
N PHE A 380 -19.36 -0.61 30.47
CA PHE A 380 -20.52 -1.41 30.90
C PHE A 380 -21.68 -1.33 29.90
N GLN A 381 -21.82 -0.23 29.17
CA GLN A 381 -22.77 -0.09 28.08
C GLN A 381 -22.36 -0.97 26.88
N GLU A 382 -21.08 -0.98 26.49
CA GLU A 382 -20.58 -1.87 25.42
C GLU A 382 -20.83 -3.35 25.72
N ILE A 383 -20.67 -3.78 26.99
CA ILE A 383 -20.98 -5.15 27.44
C ILE A 383 -22.49 -5.48 27.30
N VAL A 384 -23.37 -4.50 27.54
CA VAL A 384 -24.83 -4.65 27.39
C VAL A 384 -25.24 -4.66 25.92
N ASP A 385 -24.79 -3.66 25.16
CA ASP A 385 -25.16 -3.47 23.75
C ASP A 385 -24.67 -4.64 22.88
N ALA A 386 -23.58 -5.31 23.28
CA ALA A 386 -23.08 -6.55 22.66
C ALA A 386 -24.01 -7.76 22.82
N TYR A 387 -24.90 -7.77 23.84
CA TYR A 387 -25.99 -8.76 23.94
C TYR A 387 -27.21 -8.33 23.12
N GLY A 388 -27.49 -7.02 23.09
CA GLY A 388 -28.47 -6.41 22.20
C GLY A 388 -28.79 -4.97 22.60
N VAL A 389 -29.04 -4.13 21.60
CA VAL A 389 -29.48 -2.74 21.81
C VAL A 389 -30.93 -2.75 22.32
N GLY A 390 -31.18 -2.04 23.43
CA GLY A 390 -32.51 -1.91 24.03
C GLY A 390 -33.52 -1.14 23.17
N ARG A 391 -34.78 -1.10 23.58
CA ARG A 391 -35.84 -0.34 22.91
C ARG A 391 -35.85 1.12 23.39
N TYR A 392 -36.47 1.99 22.59
CA TYR A 392 -36.62 3.40 22.93
C TYR A 392 -37.44 3.61 24.23
N GLU A 393 -36.93 4.48 25.09
CA GLU A 393 -37.38 4.74 26.47
C GLU A 393 -37.47 3.49 27.39
N GLU A 394 -36.85 2.36 27.01
CA GLU A 394 -36.69 1.18 27.87
C GLU A 394 -35.69 1.44 29.01
N ILE A 395 -35.76 0.62 30.07
CA ILE A 395 -34.87 0.71 31.22
C ILE A 395 -33.50 0.16 30.86
N ASN A 396 -32.46 0.98 30.98
CA ASN A 396 -31.07 0.60 30.69
C ASN A 396 -30.53 -0.37 31.75
N PRO A 397 -30.19 -1.63 31.41
CA PRO A 397 -29.63 -2.57 32.37
C PRO A 397 -28.17 -2.24 32.74
N ALA A 398 -27.45 -1.44 31.94
CA ALA A 398 -26.05 -1.10 32.19
C ALA A 398 -25.84 -0.41 33.55
N VAL A 399 -26.80 0.44 33.97
CA VAL A 399 -26.77 1.13 35.27
C VAL A 399 -26.71 0.16 36.45
N TYR A 400 -27.40 -0.98 36.35
CA TYR A 400 -27.34 -2.04 37.35
C TYR A 400 -26.09 -2.91 37.18
N SER A 401 -25.73 -3.23 35.93
CA SER A 401 -24.54 -4.03 35.59
C SER A 401 -23.24 -3.45 36.14
N VAL A 402 -23.10 -2.12 36.21
CA VAL A 402 -21.97 -1.41 36.86
C VAL A 402 -21.66 -1.96 38.26
N ILE A 403 -22.67 -2.38 39.03
CA ILE A 403 -22.52 -2.91 40.39
C ILE A 403 -22.67 -4.43 40.41
N THR A 404 -23.67 -4.99 39.71
CA THR A 404 -23.98 -6.42 39.81
C THR A 404 -22.98 -7.30 39.09
N PHE A 405 -22.40 -6.87 37.96
CA PHE A 405 -21.43 -7.68 37.21
C PHE A 405 -20.11 -7.85 37.98
N PRO A 406 -19.45 -6.80 38.52
CA PRO A 406 -18.26 -6.97 39.35
C PRO A 406 -18.54 -7.75 40.65
N PHE A 407 -19.73 -7.59 41.24
CA PHE A 407 -20.11 -8.33 42.44
C PHE A 407 -20.25 -9.84 42.18
N LEU A 408 -20.99 -10.23 41.14
CA LEU A 408 -21.16 -11.64 40.78
C LEU A 408 -19.83 -12.27 40.35
N PHE A 409 -18.99 -11.54 39.62
CA PHE A 409 -17.62 -11.96 39.31
C PHE A 409 -16.81 -12.22 40.59
N ALA A 410 -16.84 -11.31 41.58
CA ALA A 410 -16.12 -11.47 42.84
C ALA A 410 -16.62 -12.67 43.68
N VAL A 411 -17.91 -13.00 43.62
CA VAL A 411 -18.47 -14.20 44.27
C VAL A 411 -17.97 -15.48 43.57
N MET A 412 -17.89 -15.50 42.24
CA MET A 412 -17.39 -16.65 41.47
C MET A 412 -15.86 -16.82 41.57
N PHE A 413 -15.12 -15.72 41.74
CA PHE A 413 -13.66 -15.66 41.72
C PHE A 413 -13.08 -15.37 43.12
N GLY A 414 -13.71 -15.93 44.17
CA GLY A 414 -13.54 -15.56 45.58
C GLY A 414 -12.20 -15.93 46.25
N ASP A 415 -11.08 -15.44 45.72
CA ASP A 415 -9.73 -15.55 46.30
C ASP A 415 -9.12 -14.15 46.49
N TRP A 416 -8.69 -13.85 47.72
CA TRP A 416 -8.14 -12.54 48.10
C TRP A 416 -6.78 -12.25 47.47
N GLY A 417 -5.93 -13.27 47.30
CA GLY A 417 -4.62 -13.13 46.64
C GLY A 417 -4.77 -12.84 45.14
N HIS A 418 -5.62 -13.60 44.46
CA HIS A 418 -5.94 -13.34 43.05
C HIS A 418 -6.65 -11.98 42.87
N GLY A 419 -7.53 -11.59 43.80
CA GLY A 419 -8.16 -10.27 43.82
C GLY A 419 -7.17 -9.10 43.93
N ILE A 420 -6.15 -9.22 44.79
CA ILE A 420 -5.06 -8.23 44.90
C ILE A 420 -4.25 -8.15 43.60
N CYS A 421 -3.93 -9.29 42.97
CA CYS A 421 -3.25 -9.32 41.68
C CYS A 421 -4.05 -8.64 40.56
N LEU A 422 -5.36 -8.88 40.48
CA LEU A 422 -6.25 -8.19 39.53
C LEU A 422 -6.31 -6.68 39.80
N LEU A 423 -6.41 -6.26 41.07
CA LEU A 423 -6.44 -4.85 41.45
C LEU A 423 -5.14 -4.12 41.05
N LEU A 424 -3.98 -4.74 41.26
CA LEU A 424 -2.68 -4.20 40.85
C LEU A 424 -2.57 -4.10 39.32
N GLY A 425 -3.06 -5.11 38.58
CA GLY A 425 -3.13 -5.08 37.11
C GLY A 425 -4.04 -3.97 36.58
N ALA A 426 -5.24 -3.83 37.14
CA ALA A 426 -6.18 -2.78 36.77
C ALA A 426 -5.63 -1.38 37.07
N LEU A 427 -5.03 -1.18 38.25
CA LEU A 427 -4.40 0.08 38.64
C LEU A 427 -3.22 0.43 37.70
N PHE A 428 -2.39 -0.55 37.31
CA PHE A 428 -1.31 -0.34 36.35
C PHE A 428 -1.81 0.12 34.97
N LEU A 429 -2.92 -0.45 34.49
CA LEU A 429 -3.56 -0.04 33.23
C LEU A 429 -4.11 1.38 33.34
N ILE A 430 -4.83 1.72 34.42
CA ILE A 430 -5.37 3.07 34.67
C ILE A 430 -4.25 4.11 34.76
N LEU A 431 -3.17 3.82 35.49
CA LEU A 431 -2.00 4.71 35.60
C LEU A 431 -1.26 4.91 34.26
N ARG A 432 -1.34 3.94 33.34
CA ARG A 432 -0.73 4.03 31.99
C ARG A 432 -1.72 4.41 30.89
N GLU A 433 -2.98 4.67 31.23
CA GLU A 433 -4.07 4.84 30.27
C GLU A 433 -3.75 5.89 29.20
N LYS A 434 -3.22 7.06 29.57
CA LYS A 434 -2.85 8.11 28.58
C LYS A 434 -1.80 7.63 27.56
N LYS A 435 -0.86 6.79 27.96
CA LYS A 435 0.19 6.23 27.09
C LYS A 435 -0.34 5.08 26.24
N LEU A 436 -1.19 4.23 26.82
CA LEU A 436 -1.84 3.12 26.11
C LEU A 436 -2.85 3.66 25.09
N SER A 437 -3.65 4.66 25.45
CA SER A 437 -4.59 5.36 24.58
C SER A 437 -3.91 5.93 23.34
N SER A 438 -2.79 6.65 23.47
CA SER A 438 -2.03 7.13 22.30
C SER A 438 -1.55 6.01 21.38
N GLN A 439 -1.10 4.87 21.93
CA GLN A 439 -0.65 3.72 21.12
C GLN A 439 -1.82 2.94 20.50
N PHE A 440 -2.95 2.89 21.20
CA PHE A 440 -4.16 2.24 20.70
C PHE A 440 -4.81 3.06 19.59
N ILE A 441 -4.82 4.39 19.72
CA ILE A 441 -5.27 5.36 18.69
C ILE A 441 -4.57 5.13 17.36
N ASP A 442 -3.23 4.96 17.35
CA ASP A 442 -2.49 4.66 16.11
C ASP A 442 -2.97 3.36 15.44
N CYS A 443 -3.47 2.38 16.20
CA CYS A 443 -4.04 1.13 15.68
C CYS A 443 -5.55 1.20 15.35
N THR A 444 -6.37 1.88 16.16
CA THR A 444 -7.82 2.00 15.89
C THR A 444 -8.14 3.01 14.79
N TYR A 445 -7.36 4.07 14.57
CA TYR A 445 -7.59 4.97 13.42
C TYR A 445 -7.34 4.28 12.06
N VAL A 446 -6.54 3.19 12.07
CA VAL A 446 -6.36 2.28 10.93
C VAL A 446 -7.51 1.26 10.81
N THR A 447 -8.20 0.95 11.90
CA THR A 447 -9.17 -0.16 11.99
C THR A 447 -10.64 0.29 11.96
N PHE A 448 -11.02 1.32 12.72
CA PHE A 448 -12.39 1.88 12.76
C PHE A 448 -12.81 2.42 11.39
N TYR A 449 -11.91 3.15 10.72
CA TYR A 449 -12.09 3.59 9.33
C TYR A 449 -11.87 2.49 8.27
N ARG A 450 -11.92 1.21 8.67
CA ARG A 450 -11.93 0.03 7.80
C ARG A 450 -13.25 -0.75 7.90
N PHE A 451 -14.12 -0.40 8.85
CA PHE A 451 -15.45 -0.98 9.07
C PHE A 451 -16.51 0.10 9.35
N ARG A 452 -16.73 0.97 8.37
CA ARG A 452 -18.03 1.60 8.09
C ARG A 452 -18.08 2.04 6.63
#